data_AF-A0A2I0QL77-F1
#
_entry.id   AF-A0A2I0QL77-F1
#
_cell.length_a   1.000
_cell.length_b   1.000
_cell.length_c   1.000
_cell.angle_alpha   90.00
_cell.angle_beta   90.00
_cell.angle_gamma   90.00
#
_symmetry.space_group_name_H-M   'P 1'
#
loop_
_entity.id
_entity.type
_entity.pdbx_description
1 polymer ?
#
loop_
_entity_poly.entity_id
_entity_poly.type
_entity_poly.pdbx_seq_one_letter_code
_entity_poly.pdbx_strand_id
1 'polypeptide(L)'
;MTLEIEFLSSNMLKEKVGQEKISFILYKIKEGKILILEEPLTMIEQSKLIEETMLGVGIDDKFKGIEVASLGEENKSFASKIAALLGIRKGITAKNFNGYREY
;
A
#
# COMPACT_ATOMS: atom_id res chain seq x y z
N MET A 1 -8.26 -19.44 3.95
CA MET A 1 -7.65 -18.33 3.19
C MET A 1 -6.46 -17.84 3.99
N THR A 2 -5.26 -17.94 3.43
CA THR A 2 -4.05 -17.34 3.98
C THR A 2 -3.97 -15.91 3.47
N LEU A 3 -3.79 -14.94 4.37
CA LEU A 3 -3.57 -13.56 3.99
C LEU A 3 -2.06 -13.32 3.96
N GLU A 4 -1.56 -12.88 2.80
CA GLU A 4 -0.14 -12.60 2.61
C GLU A 4 0.07 -11.10 2.47
N ILE A 5 1.02 -10.57 3.25
CA ILE A 5 1.46 -9.19 3.16
C ILE A 5 2.90 -9.19 2.65
N GLU A 6 3.15 -8.45 1.57
CA GLU A 6 4.47 -8.29 0.97
C GLU A 6 4.91 -6.82 1.08
N PHE A 7 6.05 -6.59 1.74
CA PHE A 7 6.66 -5.27 1.81
C PHE A 7 7.62 -5.09 0.63
N LEU A 8 7.43 -4.04 -0.15
CA LEU A 8 8.25 -3.70 -1.31
C LEU A 8 9.11 -2.48 -0.97
N SER A 9 10.43 -2.68 -1.00
CA SER A 9 11.38 -1.61 -0.72
C SER A 9 11.46 -0.61 -1.87
N SER A 10 11.82 0.63 -1.54
CA SER A 10 11.96 1.72 -2.51
C SER A 10 13.01 1.39 -3.57
N ASN A 11 14.14 0.80 -3.16
CA ASN A 11 15.23 0.41 -4.08
C ASN A 11 14.77 -0.63 -5.11
N MET A 12 13.99 -1.63 -4.69
CA MET A 12 13.45 -2.64 -5.61
C MET A 12 12.56 -2.01 -6.70
N LEU A 13 11.77 -1.00 -6.31
CA LEU A 13 10.86 -0.32 -7.22
C LEU A 13 11.56 0.76 -8.05
N LYS A 14 12.66 1.35 -7.59
CA LYS A 14 13.46 2.34 -8.32
C LYS A 14 14.17 1.74 -9.53
N GLU A 15 14.51 0.46 -9.47
CA GLU A 15 14.99 -0.29 -10.64
C GLU A 15 13.93 -0.43 -11.75
N LYS A 16 12.65 -0.09 -11.45
CA LYS A 16 11.52 -0.16 -12.38
C LYS A 16 11.01 1.24 -12.70
N VAL A 17 10.99 1.59 -13.99
CA VAL A 17 10.55 2.94 -14.41
C VAL A 17 9.15 2.89 -15.01
N GLY A 18 8.27 3.80 -14.57
CA GLY A 18 6.95 4.04 -15.17
C GLY A 18 6.10 2.77 -15.28
N GLN A 19 5.85 2.31 -16.51
CA GLN A 19 4.96 1.17 -16.80
C GLN A 19 5.45 -0.14 -16.21
N GLU A 20 6.78 -0.37 -16.13
CA GLU A 20 7.32 -1.60 -15.57
C GLU A 20 6.95 -1.75 -14.08
N LYS A 21 6.99 -0.63 -13.34
CA LYS A 21 6.60 -0.58 -11.93
C LYS A 21 5.12 -0.93 -11.76
N ILE A 22 4.24 -0.36 -12.60
CA ILE A 22 2.81 -0.63 -12.56
C ILE A 22 2.51 -2.10 -12.87
N SER A 23 3.11 -2.64 -13.94
CA SER A 23 2.95 -4.05 -14.31
C SER A 23 3.39 -5.00 -13.20
N PHE A 24 4.51 -4.69 -12.53
CA PHE A 24 4.99 -5.47 -11.40
C PHE A 24 4.03 -5.46 -10.21
N ILE A 25 3.50 -4.29 -9.85
CA ILE A 25 2.51 -4.15 -8.77
C ILE A 25 1.23 -4.93 -9.11
N LEU A 26 0.71 -4.79 -10.32
CA LEU A 26 -0.47 -5.53 -10.77
C LEU A 26 -0.26 -7.05 -10.73
N TYR A 27 0.91 -7.52 -11.14
CA TYR A 27 1.28 -8.94 -11.06
C TYR A 27 1.16 -9.44 -9.61
N LYS A 28 1.73 -8.72 -8.64
CA LYS A 28 1.70 -9.10 -7.23
C LYS A 28 0.31 -9.04 -6.60
N ILE A 29 -0.51 -8.04 -6.95
CA ILE A 29 -1.90 -7.95 -6.43
C ILE A 29 -2.75 -9.11 -6.97
N LYS A 30 -2.53 -9.57 -8.21
CA LYS A 30 -3.23 -10.74 -8.78
C LYS A 30 -2.93 -12.04 -8.04
N GLU A 31 -1.78 -12.14 -7.37
CA GLU A 31 -1.47 -13.27 -6.48
C GLU A 31 -2.28 -13.23 -5.17
N GLY A 32 -3.14 -12.22 -4.96
CA GLY A 32 -3.96 -12.06 -3.76
C GLY A 32 -3.21 -11.42 -2.58
N LYS A 33 -2.08 -10.77 -2.85
CA LYS A 33 -1.21 -10.18 -1.83
C LYS A 33 -1.61 -8.75 -1.49
N ILE A 34 -1.50 -8.40 -0.21
CA ILE A 34 -1.52 -7.01 0.24
C ILE A 34 -0.10 -6.45 0.11
N LEU A 35 0.05 -5.35 -0.61
CA LEU A 35 1.34 -4.70 -0.80
C LEU A 35 1.50 -3.50 0.12
N ILE A 36 2.64 -3.41 0.79
CA ILE A 36 3.07 -2.21 1.52
C ILE A 36 4.30 -1.67 0.82
N LEU A 37 4.23 -0.42 0.36
CA LEU A 37 5.33 0.24 -0.33
C LEU A 37 6.08 1.14 0.65
N GLU A 38 7.41 1.07 0.65
CA GLU A 38 8.27 1.95 1.46
C GLU A 38 8.14 3.42 1.03
N GLU A 39 8.14 3.66 -0.27
CA GLU A 39 7.84 4.97 -0.87
C GLU A 39 6.46 4.90 -1.54
N PRO A 40 5.61 5.93 -1.37
CA PRO A 40 4.31 5.97 -2.00
C PRO A 40 4.44 6.08 -3.53
N LEU A 41 3.44 5.58 -4.25
CA LEU A 41 3.29 5.89 -5.67
C LEU A 41 3.04 7.39 -5.84
N THR A 42 3.62 7.97 -6.90
CA THR A 42 3.25 9.31 -7.34
C THR A 42 1.78 9.34 -7.78
N MET A 43 1.16 10.52 -7.81
CA MET A 43 -0.23 10.67 -8.28
C MET A 43 -0.43 10.15 -9.72
N ILE A 44 0.60 10.29 -10.58
CA ILE A 44 0.58 9.81 -11.96
C ILE A 44 0.62 8.27 -11.98
N GLU A 45 1.53 7.66 -11.21
CA GLU A 45 1.62 6.20 -11.09
C GLU A 45 0.34 5.60 -10.49
N GLN A 46 -0.22 6.24 -9.46
CA GLN A 46 -1.47 5.81 -8.85
C GLN A 46 -2.65 5.88 -9.82
N SER A 47 -2.78 6.99 -10.57
CA SER A 47 -3.82 7.14 -11.60
C SER A 47 -3.69 6.06 -12.66
N LYS A 48 -2.47 5.78 -13.11
CA LYS A 48 -2.21 4.73 -14.10
C LYS A 48 -2.52 3.34 -13.57
N LEU A 49 -2.20 3.05 -12.31
CA LEU A 49 -2.58 1.79 -11.67
C LEU A 49 -4.10 1.60 -11.69
N ILE A 50 -4.86 2.64 -11.33
CA ILE A 50 -6.32 2.61 -11.34
C ILE A 50 -6.85 2.38 -12.76
N GLU A 51 -6.34 3.12 -13.74
CA GLU A 51 -6.74 2.98 -15.15
C GLU A 51 -6.53 1.56 -15.68
N GLU A 52 -5.33 1.00 -15.48
CA GLU A 52 -5.00 -0.37 -15.92
C GLU A 52 -5.91 -1.41 -15.25
N THR A 53 -6.34 -1.16 -14.00
CA THR A 53 -7.30 -2.05 -13.35
C THR A 53 -8.70 -1.98 -13.94
N MET A 54 -9.15 -0.80 -14.37
CA MET A 54 -10.45 -0.61 -15.01
C MET A 54 -10.49 -1.21 -16.42
N LEU A 55 -9.37 -1.15 -17.15
CA LEU A 55 -9.23 -1.75 -18.47
C LEU A 55 -9.16 -3.29 -18.43
N GLY A 56 -9.08 -3.88 -17.23
CA GLY A 56 -9.03 -5.33 -17.06
C GLY A 56 -7.75 -5.97 -17.57
N VAL A 57 -6.68 -5.20 -17.79
CA VAL A 57 -5.43 -5.69 -18.40
C VAL A 57 -4.78 -6.74 -17.48
N GLY A 58 -5.00 -7.99 -17.84
CA GLY A 58 -4.53 -9.19 -17.15
C GLY A 58 -5.22 -9.50 -15.83
N ILE A 59 -6.40 -8.96 -15.58
CA ILE A 59 -7.17 -9.16 -14.34
C ILE A 59 -8.24 -10.23 -14.60
N ASP A 60 -8.20 -11.34 -13.86
CA ASP A 60 -9.17 -12.43 -14.00
C ASP A 60 -10.44 -12.19 -13.15
N ASP A 61 -11.45 -13.04 -13.29
CA ASP A 61 -12.75 -12.94 -12.59
C ASP A 61 -12.63 -12.99 -11.04
N LYS A 62 -11.47 -13.40 -10.52
CA LYS A 62 -11.22 -13.50 -9.07
C LYS A 62 -10.77 -12.18 -8.48
N PHE A 63 -10.19 -11.30 -9.28
CA PHE A 63 -9.80 -9.98 -8.83
C PHE A 63 -11.03 -9.09 -8.62
N LYS A 64 -11.12 -8.48 -7.44
CA LYS A 64 -12.27 -7.64 -7.05
C LYS A 64 -12.02 -6.14 -7.14
N GLY A 65 -10.80 -5.73 -7.47
CA GLY A 65 -10.37 -4.34 -7.51
C GLY A 65 -9.10 -4.09 -6.71
N ILE A 66 -8.73 -2.83 -6.60
CA ILE A 66 -7.67 -2.34 -5.70
C ILE A 66 -8.24 -1.34 -4.72
N GLU A 67 -7.69 -1.34 -3.50
CA GLU A 67 -7.84 -0.25 -2.55
C GLU A 67 -6.43 0.31 -2.30
N VAL A 68 -6.26 1.61 -2.50
CA VAL A 68 -4.97 2.29 -2.27
C VAL A 68 -5.15 3.24 -1.09
N ALA A 69 -4.30 3.10 -0.09
CA ALA A 69 -4.29 3.95 1.10
C ALA A 69 -2.87 4.35 1.48
N SER A 70 -2.69 5.61 1.90
CA SER A 70 -1.41 6.11 2.41
C SER A 70 -1.36 5.95 3.93
N LEU A 71 -0.24 5.47 4.46
CA LEU A 71 -0.01 5.37 5.91
C LEU A 71 0.56 6.70 6.44
N GLY A 72 -0.18 7.40 7.30
CA GLY A 72 0.19 8.70 7.89
C GLY A 72 -0.68 9.05 9.09
N GLU A 73 -0.33 10.10 9.87
CA GLU A 73 -1.01 10.44 11.15
C GLU A 73 -2.53 10.69 11.00
N GLU A 74 -2.97 11.11 9.82
CA GLU A 74 -4.37 11.38 9.46
C GLU A 74 -5.14 10.13 8.96
N ASN A 75 -4.46 9.06 8.55
CA ASN A 75 -5.05 7.82 8.05
C ASN A 75 -5.11 6.72 9.12
N LYS A 76 -5.60 7.06 10.31
CA LYS A 76 -5.82 6.09 11.40
C LYS A 76 -6.70 4.92 10.95
N SER A 77 -7.64 5.12 10.02
CA SER A 77 -8.62 4.09 9.61
C SER A 77 -7.99 2.85 8.96
N PHE A 78 -7.11 3.01 7.97
CA PHE A 78 -6.53 1.85 7.25
C PHE A 78 -5.42 1.17 8.05
N ALA A 79 -4.52 1.93 8.67
CA ALA A 79 -3.49 1.39 9.56
C ALA A 79 -4.13 0.62 10.73
N SER A 80 -5.21 1.14 11.32
CA SER A 80 -5.94 0.44 12.38
C SER A 80 -6.68 -0.80 11.88
N LYS A 81 -7.20 -0.79 10.64
CA LYS A 81 -7.83 -1.97 10.02
C LYS A 81 -6.80 -3.07 9.76
N ILE A 82 -5.62 -2.73 9.23
CA ILE A 82 -4.53 -3.69 9.02
C ILE A 82 -4.00 -4.20 10.37
N ALA A 83 -3.79 -3.34 11.36
CA ALA A 83 -3.42 -3.76 12.72
C ALA A 83 -4.46 -4.69 13.35
N ALA A 84 -5.76 -4.40 13.17
CA ALA A 84 -6.84 -5.25 13.65
C ALA A 84 -6.91 -6.61 12.95
N LEU A 85 -6.68 -6.63 11.63
CA LEU A 85 -6.61 -7.84 10.79
C LEU A 85 -5.40 -8.71 11.14
N LEU A 86 -4.26 -8.07 11.47
CA LEU A 86 -3.02 -8.72 11.94
C LEU A 86 -3.06 -9.10 13.43
N GLY A 87 -4.17 -8.86 14.13
CA GLY A 87 -4.30 -9.22 15.54
C GLY A 87 -3.49 -8.35 16.51
N ILE A 88 -2.90 -7.24 16.04
CA ILE A 88 -2.17 -6.28 16.86
C ILE A 88 -3.19 -5.43 17.64
N ARG A 89 -3.67 -5.94 18.78
CA ARG A 89 -4.71 -5.25 19.58
C ARG A 89 -4.21 -4.56 20.84
N LYS A 90 -2.98 -4.80 21.30
CA LYS A 90 -2.36 -4.12 22.46
C LYS A 90 -0.83 -4.20 22.38
N GLY A 91 -0.16 -3.09 22.06
CA GLY A 91 1.30 -3.06 22.03
C GLY A 91 1.88 -1.78 21.45
N ILE A 92 2.09 -0.78 22.33
CA ILE A 92 2.95 0.40 22.18
C ILE A 92 2.64 1.34 21.00
N THR A 93 1.83 2.36 21.28
CA THR A 93 2.06 3.69 20.70
C THR A 93 2.61 4.56 21.83
N ALA A 94 3.94 4.60 21.94
CA ALA A 94 4.63 5.59 22.76
C ALA A 94 4.92 6.81 21.88
N LYS A 95 4.11 7.85 22.03
CA LYS A 95 4.42 9.18 21.47
C LYS A 95 5.26 9.92 22.52
N ASN A 96 6.51 10.24 22.20
CA ASN A 96 7.23 11.25 22.95
C ASN A 96 6.70 12.62 22.52
N PHE A 97 5.92 13.27 23.38
CA PHE A 97 5.53 14.66 23.22
C PHE A 97 6.62 15.51 23.87
N ASN A 98 7.55 16.03 23.06
CA ASN A 98 8.34 17.18 23.47
C ASN A 98 7.64 18.44 22.95
N GLY A 99 6.94 19.11 23.87
CA GLY A 99 6.65 20.52 23.73
C GLY A 99 7.92 21.38 23.85
N TYR A 100 7.70 22.70 23.78
CA TYR A 100 8.63 23.84 23.69
C TYR A 100 9.02 24.21 22.24
N ARG A 101 8.83 25.46 21.76
CA ARG A 101 8.32 26.70 22.37
C ARG A 101 7.98 27.70 21.26
N GLU A 102 7.00 28.56 21.54
CA GLU A 102 6.86 30.00 21.19
C GLU A 102 7.71 30.55 20.03
N TYR A 103 7.09 31.13 19.00
CA TYR A 103 6.75 32.56 18.85
C TYR A 103 5.57 32.73 17.90
#